data_AF-K9KFN4-F1
#
_entry.id   AF-K9KFN4-F1
#
_cell.length_a   1.000
_cell.length_b   1.000
_cell.length_c   1.000
_cell.angle_alpha   90.00
_cell.angle_beta   90.00
_cell.angle_gamma   90.00
#
_symmetry.space_group_name_H-M   'P 1'
#
loop_
_entity.id
_entity.type
_entity.pdbx_description
1 polymer ?
#
loop_
_entity_poly.entity_id
_entity_poly.type
_entity_poly.pdbx_seq_one_letter_code
_entity_poly.pdbx_strand_id
1 'polypeptide(L)'
;NSTRTWKEVCFACVDGKEFRLAQMCGLHIVVHADELEELINYYQDRGYFEELITMLEAALGLERAHMGMFTELAILYSKFKPQKMREHLELFWSRVNIPKVLRAAEQAHLWAELVFLYDKYEEYDNAIITMMNHPTDAWKEGQFKDIITKVANVELYYRAIQFYLEFKPLLLNDLLMVLSPRLDHTRAVNYFSKVKQLPLVKPYLRSVQNHNNKSVNESLNNLFITEEDYQALRTSIDAYDNFDNISLAQRLEKHELIEFRRIAAYLFKGNNRWKQSVELCKKDSLYKDAMQYASESKDTELAEELLQWFLQEEKRECFGACLFTCYDLLRPDVVLETAWRHNIMDFAMPYFIQVMKEYLTKVDKLDASESLRKEEEQATETQPIVYGQPQLMLTAGPSVAVPPQAPFGYGYTAPPYGQPQPGFGYSM
;
A
#
# COMPACT_ATOMS: atom_id res chain seq x y z
N ASN A 1 14.94 -57.41 40.04
CA ASN A 1 13.66 -57.99 39.55
C ASN A 1 13.58 -57.81 38.06
N SER A 2 13.30 -58.89 37.33
CA SER A 2 13.22 -58.89 35.86
C SER A 2 11.92 -58.23 35.39
N THR A 3 11.99 -57.42 34.34
CA THR A 3 10.83 -56.74 33.72
C THR A 3 9.75 -57.73 33.29
N ARG A 4 10.16 -58.92 32.81
CA ARG A 4 9.25 -60.01 32.45
C ARG A 4 8.40 -60.52 33.62
N THR A 5 9.00 -60.63 34.82
CA THR A 5 8.27 -61.10 36.01
C THR A 5 7.20 -60.09 36.43
N TRP A 6 7.49 -58.80 36.35
CA TRP A 6 6.49 -57.77 36.60
C TRP A 6 5.36 -57.81 35.58
N LYS A 7 5.64 -58.06 34.29
CA LYS A 7 4.60 -58.22 33.27
C LYS A 7 3.65 -59.38 33.57
N GLU A 8 4.18 -60.56 33.86
CA GLU A 8 3.35 -61.74 34.18
C GLU A 8 2.47 -61.47 35.40
N VAL A 9 2.99 -60.82 36.44
CA VAL A 9 2.23 -60.43 37.63
C VAL A 9 1.18 -59.35 37.30
N CYS A 10 1.53 -58.34 36.51
CA CYS A 10 0.61 -57.28 36.10
C CYS A 10 -0.58 -57.85 35.33
N PHE A 11 -0.31 -58.69 34.32
CA PHE A 11 -1.32 -59.31 33.48
C PHE A 11 -2.25 -60.21 34.29
N ALA A 12 -1.71 -61.03 35.20
CA ALA A 12 -2.51 -61.83 36.12
C ALA A 12 -3.39 -60.97 37.05
N CYS A 13 -2.88 -59.84 37.55
CA CYS A 13 -3.68 -58.91 38.36
C CYS A 13 -4.80 -58.24 37.57
N VAL A 14 -4.58 -57.91 36.29
CA VAL A 14 -5.62 -57.35 35.41
C VAL A 14 -6.71 -58.39 35.12
N ASP A 15 -6.33 -59.63 34.83
CA ASP A 15 -7.27 -60.75 34.65
C ASP A 15 -8.09 -61.00 35.93
N GLY A 16 -7.44 -60.88 37.09
CA GLY A 16 -8.05 -61.00 38.41
C GLY A 16 -8.85 -59.77 38.88
N LYS A 17 -8.92 -58.68 38.09
CA LYS A 17 -9.58 -57.40 38.43
C LYS A 17 -9.01 -56.70 39.68
N GLU A 18 -7.76 -56.98 40.03
CA GLU A 18 -7.04 -56.36 41.14
C GLU A 18 -6.29 -55.10 40.66
N PHE A 19 -7.04 -54.07 40.26
CA PHE A 19 -6.51 -52.90 39.56
C PHE A 19 -5.51 -52.08 40.39
N ARG A 20 -5.69 -52.00 41.71
CA ARG A 20 -4.76 -51.28 42.60
C ARG A 20 -3.37 -51.90 42.62
N LEU A 21 -3.30 -53.24 42.64
CA LEU A 21 -2.03 -53.97 42.59
C LEU A 21 -1.45 -53.95 41.17
N ALA A 22 -2.31 -54.07 40.16
CA ALA A 22 -1.92 -53.95 38.75
C ALA A 22 -1.33 -52.57 38.44
N GLN A 23 -1.85 -51.49 39.03
CA GLN A 23 -1.32 -50.14 38.87
C GLN A 23 0.09 -50.02 39.44
N MET A 24 0.30 -50.44 40.69
CA MET A 24 1.64 -50.41 41.32
C MET A 24 2.66 -51.24 40.52
N CYS A 25 2.24 -52.41 40.04
CA CYS A 25 3.05 -53.28 39.19
C CYS A 25 3.34 -52.61 37.82
N GLY A 26 2.33 -52.01 37.21
CA GLY A 26 2.39 -51.30 35.94
C GLY A 26 3.38 -50.14 35.94
N LEU A 27 3.46 -49.38 37.04
CA LEU A 27 4.42 -48.29 37.22
C LEU A 27 5.89 -48.74 37.09
N HIS A 28 6.20 -50.00 37.43
CA HIS A 28 7.54 -50.56 37.26
C HIS A 28 7.83 -51.04 35.84
N ILE A 29 6.80 -51.22 35.01
CA ILE A 29 6.91 -51.69 33.61
C ILE A 29 6.96 -50.50 32.66
N VAL A 30 6.06 -49.52 32.82
CA VAL A 30 5.94 -48.34 31.92
C VAL A 30 7.17 -47.46 31.84
N VAL A 31 8.14 -47.61 32.76
CA VAL A 31 9.43 -46.90 32.67
C VAL A 31 10.35 -47.49 31.59
N HIS A 32 10.04 -48.68 31.06
CA HIS A 32 10.74 -49.34 29.97
C HIS A 32 9.99 -49.10 28.65
N ALA A 33 10.58 -48.31 27.74
CA ALA A 33 9.94 -47.91 26.49
C ALA A 33 9.54 -49.09 25.59
N ASP A 34 10.39 -50.11 25.52
CA ASP A 34 10.18 -51.30 24.68
C ASP A 34 8.97 -52.14 25.10
N GLU A 35 8.55 -52.00 26.37
CA GLU A 35 7.49 -52.81 26.97
C GLU A 35 6.14 -52.08 27.04
N LEU A 36 6.14 -50.77 26.75
CA LEU A 36 4.96 -49.91 26.86
C LEU A 36 3.87 -50.31 25.86
N GLU A 37 4.24 -50.61 24.62
CA GLU A 37 3.30 -50.98 23.55
C GLU A 37 2.55 -52.28 23.87
N GLU A 38 3.27 -53.31 24.34
CA GLU A 38 2.65 -54.60 24.70
C GLU A 38 1.70 -54.45 25.90
N LEU A 39 2.08 -53.64 26.90
CA LEU A 39 1.22 -53.35 28.05
C LEU A 39 -0.07 -52.65 27.64
N ILE A 40 0.01 -51.68 26.72
CA ILE A 40 -1.16 -50.95 26.21
C ILE A 40 -2.09 -51.89 25.47
N ASN A 41 -1.58 -52.70 24.54
CA ASN A 41 -2.39 -53.65 23.77
C ASN A 41 -3.11 -54.63 24.71
N TYR A 42 -2.43 -55.13 25.74
CA TYR A 42 -3.03 -56.04 26.72
C TYR A 42 -4.20 -55.41 27.50
N TYR A 43 -4.05 -54.15 27.95
CA TYR A 43 -5.13 -53.42 28.61
C TYR A 43 -6.27 -53.04 27.65
N GLN A 44 -5.95 -52.73 26.39
CA GLN A 44 -6.93 -52.36 25.36
C GLN A 44 -7.80 -53.56 24.95
N ASP A 45 -7.19 -54.73 24.73
CA ASP A 45 -7.91 -55.97 24.34
C ASP A 45 -8.94 -56.39 25.40
N ARG A 46 -8.74 -55.99 26.65
CA ARG A 46 -9.62 -56.28 27.80
C ARG A 46 -10.61 -55.17 28.12
N GLY A 47 -10.49 -54.01 27.47
CA GLY A 47 -11.38 -52.87 27.65
C GLY A 47 -11.14 -52.05 28.92
N TYR A 48 -10.02 -52.22 29.62
CA TYR A 48 -9.72 -51.51 30.88
C TYR A 48 -9.01 -50.17 30.65
N PHE A 49 -9.64 -49.27 29.89
CA PHE A 49 -9.03 -48.00 29.46
C PHE A 49 -8.88 -46.97 30.60
N GLU A 50 -9.83 -46.91 31.53
CA GLU A 50 -9.82 -45.98 32.66
C GLU A 50 -8.64 -46.22 33.60
N GLU A 51 -8.37 -47.48 33.91
CA GLU A 51 -7.25 -47.89 34.77
C GLU A 51 -5.90 -47.67 34.08
N LEU A 52 -5.83 -47.91 32.76
CA LEU A 52 -4.63 -47.62 31.96
C LEU A 52 -4.31 -46.12 31.95
N ILE A 53 -5.32 -45.26 31.73
CA ILE A 53 -5.15 -43.81 31.76
C ILE A 53 -4.69 -43.34 33.13
N THR A 54 -5.33 -43.82 34.21
CA THR A 54 -4.99 -43.44 35.59
C THR A 54 -3.58 -43.91 35.97
N MET A 55 -3.17 -45.09 35.52
CA MET A 55 -1.82 -45.60 35.71
C MET A 55 -0.78 -44.75 34.97
N LEU A 56 -1.05 -44.37 33.72
CA LEU A 56 -0.16 -43.49 32.95
C LEU A 56 -0.10 -42.08 33.56
N GLU A 57 -1.22 -41.50 34.00
CA GLU A 57 -1.25 -40.21 34.73
C GLU A 57 -0.29 -40.21 35.94
N ALA A 58 -0.30 -41.29 36.73
CA ALA A 58 0.64 -41.45 37.84
C ALA A 58 2.09 -41.68 37.37
N ALA A 59 2.27 -42.41 36.27
CA ALA A 59 3.59 -42.73 35.72
C ALA A 59 4.31 -41.50 35.15
N LEU A 60 3.59 -40.49 34.67
CA LEU A 60 4.15 -39.23 34.19
C LEU A 60 4.93 -38.46 35.28
N GLY A 61 4.59 -38.67 36.56
CA GLY A 61 5.29 -38.07 37.70
C GLY A 61 6.59 -38.77 38.10
N LEU A 62 6.93 -39.90 37.46
CA LEU A 62 8.16 -40.64 37.77
C LEU A 62 9.39 -39.98 37.12
N GLU A 63 10.52 -40.03 37.82
CA GLU A 63 11.80 -39.47 37.36
C GLU A 63 12.29 -40.10 36.03
N ARG A 64 11.87 -41.34 35.75
CA ARG A 64 12.22 -42.10 34.54
C ARG A 64 11.17 -42.00 33.42
N ALA A 65 10.30 -40.99 33.43
CA ALA A 65 9.29 -40.80 32.40
C ALA A 65 9.93 -40.45 31.03
N HIS A 66 9.52 -41.14 29.97
CA HIS A 66 10.06 -40.98 28.61
C HIS A 66 8.95 -40.60 27.61
N MET A 67 9.33 -40.15 26.41
CA MET A 67 8.43 -39.59 25.37
C MET A 67 7.26 -40.52 24.98
N GLY A 68 7.49 -41.84 24.97
CA GLY A 68 6.46 -42.84 24.66
C GLY A 68 5.24 -42.73 25.57
N MET A 69 5.45 -42.52 26.87
CA MET A 69 4.37 -42.40 27.85
C MET A 69 3.44 -41.21 27.57
N PHE A 70 4.01 -40.05 27.24
CA PHE A 70 3.23 -38.84 26.90
C PHE A 70 2.46 -39.01 25.59
N THR A 71 3.05 -39.73 24.63
CA THR A 71 2.49 -39.97 23.29
C THR A 71 1.30 -40.94 23.38
N GLU A 72 1.48 -42.07 24.06
CA GLU A 72 0.42 -43.06 24.22
C GLU A 72 -0.71 -42.54 25.10
N LEU A 73 -0.40 -41.78 26.16
CA LEU A 73 -1.43 -41.12 26.95
C LEU A 73 -2.27 -40.13 26.11
N ALA A 74 -1.64 -39.37 25.21
CA ALA A 74 -2.36 -38.49 24.30
C ALA A 74 -3.29 -39.27 23.34
N ILE A 75 -2.86 -40.43 22.84
CA ILE A 75 -3.69 -41.30 21.99
C ILE A 75 -4.89 -41.85 22.76
N LEU A 76 -4.72 -42.16 24.05
CA LEU A 76 -5.83 -42.61 24.90
C LEU A 76 -6.80 -41.45 25.22
N TYR A 77 -6.28 -40.27 25.52
CA TYR A 77 -7.11 -39.08 25.74
C TYR A 77 -7.91 -38.70 24.50
N SER A 78 -7.33 -38.83 23.30
CA SER A 78 -8.07 -38.49 22.07
C SER A 78 -9.32 -39.33 21.89
N LYS A 79 -9.28 -40.62 22.25
CA LYS A 79 -10.40 -41.56 22.08
C LYS A 79 -11.39 -41.57 23.25
N PHE A 80 -10.90 -41.44 24.48
CA PHE A 80 -11.71 -41.73 25.67
C PHE A 80 -12.00 -40.50 26.55
N LYS A 81 -11.13 -39.49 26.57
CA LYS A 81 -11.31 -38.27 27.39
C LYS A 81 -10.87 -36.99 26.65
N PRO A 82 -11.62 -36.54 25.64
CA PRO A 82 -11.35 -35.31 24.89
C PRO A 82 -11.08 -34.08 25.76
N GLN A 83 -11.84 -33.92 26.85
CA GLN A 83 -11.75 -32.77 27.75
C GLN A 83 -10.37 -32.61 28.42
N LYS A 84 -9.63 -33.71 28.67
CA LYS A 84 -8.29 -33.67 29.26
C LYS A 84 -7.18 -33.55 28.20
N MET A 85 -7.51 -33.82 26.94
CA MET A 85 -6.53 -33.84 25.84
C MET A 85 -5.83 -32.49 25.69
N ARG A 86 -6.61 -31.39 25.73
CA ARG A 86 -6.09 -30.03 25.59
C ARG A 86 -5.05 -29.68 26.64
N GLU A 87 -5.40 -29.89 27.90
CA GLU A 87 -4.54 -29.58 29.06
C GLU A 87 -3.23 -30.39 29.00
N HIS A 88 -3.32 -31.67 28.63
CA HIS A 88 -2.16 -32.53 28.47
C HIS A 88 -1.21 -32.02 27.38
N LEU A 89 -1.74 -31.66 26.21
CA LEU A 89 -0.92 -31.12 25.12
C LEU A 89 -0.31 -29.76 25.47
N GLU A 90 -1.05 -28.89 26.14
CA GLU A 90 -0.56 -27.56 26.52
C GLU A 90 0.64 -27.63 27.47
N LEU A 91 0.65 -28.63 28.37
CA LEU A 91 1.76 -28.87 29.30
C LEU A 91 2.92 -29.67 28.68
N PHE A 92 2.65 -30.67 27.85
CA PHE A 92 3.64 -31.69 27.48
C PHE A 92 3.96 -31.79 25.97
N TRP A 93 3.56 -30.81 25.14
CA TRP A 93 3.82 -30.82 23.69
C TRP A 93 5.30 -30.97 23.30
N SER A 94 6.25 -30.55 24.15
CA SER A 94 7.69 -30.68 23.85
C SER A 94 8.24 -32.10 24.03
N ARG A 95 7.52 -32.96 24.76
CA ARG A 95 7.95 -34.34 25.12
C ARG A 95 7.09 -35.40 24.45
N VAL A 96 6.39 -35.07 23.37
CA VAL A 96 5.46 -35.94 22.66
C VAL A 96 5.87 -36.13 21.20
N ASN A 97 5.56 -37.29 20.62
CA ASN A 97 5.71 -37.51 19.18
C ASN A 97 4.52 -36.88 18.43
N ILE A 98 4.72 -35.65 17.92
CA ILE A 98 3.68 -34.86 17.27
C ILE A 98 3.05 -35.56 16.05
N PRO A 99 3.80 -36.11 15.07
CA PRO A 99 3.21 -36.80 13.92
C PRO A 99 2.28 -37.97 14.29
N LYS A 100 2.62 -38.75 15.33
CA LYS A 100 1.79 -39.87 15.77
C LYS A 100 0.49 -39.37 16.43
N VAL A 101 0.59 -38.33 17.26
CA VAL A 101 -0.57 -37.73 17.94
C VAL A 101 -1.48 -36.99 16.96
N LEU A 102 -0.93 -36.34 15.92
CA LEU A 102 -1.73 -35.68 14.87
C LEU A 102 -2.71 -36.66 14.21
N ARG A 103 -2.23 -37.83 13.79
CA ARG A 103 -3.11 -38.88 13.21
C ARG A 103 -4.19 -39.33 14.19
N ALA A 104 -3.84 -39.48 15.46
CA ALA A 104 -4.78 -39.89 16.49
C ALA A 104 -5.82 -38.80 16.82
N ALA A 105 -5.43 -37.53 16.75
CA ALA A 105 -6.31 -36.38 16.93
C ALA A 105 -7.23 -36.17 15.72
N GLU A 106 -6.73 -36.38 14.50
CA GLU A 106 -7.51 -36.32 13.26
C GLU A 106 -8.59 -37.42 13.23
N GLN A 107 -8.21 -38.65 13.62
CA GLN A 107 -9.15 -39.77 13.74
C GLN A 107 -10.22 -39.55 14.81
N ALA A 108 -9.93 -38.73 15.83
CA ALA A 108 -10.83 -38.39 16.92
C ALA A 108 -11.61 -37.08 16.70
N HIS A 109 -11.37 -36.38 15.59
CA HIS A 109 -11.99 -35.09 15.24
C HIS A 109 -11.84 -34.00 16.32
N LEU A 110 -10.69 -33.97 17.00
CA LEU A 110 -10.38 -32.98 18.04
C LEU A 110 -9.73 -31.72 17.44
N TRP A 111 -10.52 -30.93 16.71
CA TRP A 111 -10.01 -29.84 15.87
C TRP A 111 -9.30 -28.73 16.65
N ALA A 112 -9.74 -28.40 17.86
CA ALA A 112 -9.12 -27.36 18.68
C ALA A 112 -7.70 -27.74 19.12
N GLU A 113 -7.53 -29.00 19.53
CA GLU A 113 -6.25 -29.59 19.94
C GLU A 113 -5.35 -29.86 18.73
N LEU A 114 -5.94 -30.29 17.63
CA LEU A 114 -5.24 -30.56 16.37
C LEU A 114 -4.63 -29.28 15.80
N VAL A 115 -5.36 -28.16 15.79
CA VAL A 115 -4.82 -26.86 15.39
C VAL A 115 -3.67 -26.40 16.30
N PHE A 116 -3.78 -26.66 17.61
CA PHE A 116 -2.67 -26.37 18.53
C PHE A 116 -1.42 -27.20 18.19
N LEU A 117 -1.58 -28.48 17.87
CA LEU A 117 -0.46 -29.33 17.43
C LEU A 117 0.17 -28.82 16.14
N TYR A 118 -0.63 -28.44 15.13
CA TYR A 118 -0.09 -27.87 13.90
C TYR A 118 0.62 -26.53 14.12
N ASP A 119 0.13 -25.67 15.01
CA ASP A 119 0.81 -24.42 15.39
C ASP A 119 2.19 -24.70 16.00
N LYS A 120 2.29 -25.67 16.93
CA LYS A 120 3.57 -26.06 17.55
C LYS A 120 4.51 -26.83 16.63
N TYR A 121 3.96 -27.54 15.65
CA TYR A 121 4.73 -28.25 14.64
C TYR A 121 5.14 -27.37 13.46
N GLU A 122 4.78 -26.09 13.48
CA GLU A 122 5.06 -25.12 12.41
C GLU A 122 4.41 -25.47 11.07
N GLU A 123 3.40 -26.36 11.07
CA GLU A 123 2.56 -26.66 9.91
C GLU A 123 1.36 -25.71 9.85
N TYR A 124 1.66 -24.41 9.72
CA TYR A 124 0.66 -23.34 9.72
C TYR A 124 -0.38 -23.48 8.61
N ASP A 125 0.01 -24.02 7.45
CA ASP A 125 -0.87 -24.27 6.31
C ASP A 125 -2.03 -25.20 6.70
N ASN A 126 -1.71 -26.30 7.37
CA ASN A 126 -2.69 -27.30 7.81
C ASN A 126 -3.54 -26.78 8.98
N ALA A 127 -2.95 -25.98 9.87
CA ALA A 127 -3.68 -25.31 10.94
C ALA A 127 -4.80 -24.41 10.39
N ILE A 128 -4.48 -23.56 9.41
CA ILE A 128 -5.45 -22.65 8.78
C ILE A 128 -6.54 -23.42 8.04
N ILE A 129 -6.18 -24.45 7.27
CA ILE A 129 -7.16 -25.29 6.56
C ILE A 129 -8.13 -25.93 7.55
N THR A 130 -7.64 -26.43 8.68
CA THR A 130 -8.47 -27.03 9.73
C THR A 130 -9.43 -26.00 10.32
N MET A 131 -8.96 -24.79 10.64
CA MET A 131 -9.80 -23.70 11.14
C MET A 131 -10.88 -23.26 10.13
N MET A 132 -10.60 -23.35 8.84
CA MET A 132 -11.55 -22.99 7.78
C MET A 132 -12.63 -24.06 7.55
N ASN A 133 -12.26 -25.34 7.63
CA ASN A 133 -13.20 -26.44 7.47
C ASN A 133 -14.04 -26.68 8.74
N HIS A 134 -13.50 -26.33 9.92
CA HIS A 134 -14.14 -26.49 11.22
C HIS A 134 -14.20 -25.17 12.02
N PRO A 135 -15.04 -24.20 11.59
CA PRO A 135 -15.08 -22.88 12.20
C PRO A 135 -15.54 -22.87 13.66
N THR A 136 -16.49 -23.73 14.02
CA THR A 136 -17.14 -23.68 15.35
C THR A 136 -16.19 -24.07 16.47
N ASP A 137 -15.32 -25.05 16.22
CA ASP A 137 -14.53 -25.72 17.26
C ASP A 137 -13.12 -25.15 17.38
N ALA A 138 -12.50 -24.84 16.23
CA ALA A 138 -11.08 -24.49 16.18
C ALA A 138 -10.81 -23.00 15.93
N TRP A 139 -11.75 -22.26 15.33
CA TRP A 139 -11.50 -20.87 14.96
C TRP A 139 -11.45 -19.95 16.18
N LYS A 140 -10.34 -19.21 16.30
CA LYS A 140 -10.16 -18.12 17.24
C LYS A 140 -9.55 -16.94 16.51
N GLU A 141 -10.16 -15.76 16.68
CA GLU A 141 -9.81 -14.58 15.87
C GLU A 141 -8.34 -14.19 15.96
N GLY A 142 -7.81 -14.01 17.17
CA GLY A 142 -6.40 -13.64 17.37
C GLY A 142 -5.45 -14.70 16.82
N GLN A 143 -5.69 -15.96 17.19
CA GLN A 143 -4.85 -17.08 16.76
C GLN A 143 -4.82 -17.23 15.23
N PHE A 144 -5.95 -17.05 14.54
CA PHE A 144 -5.98 -17.12 13.09
C PHE A 144 -5.11 -16.02 12.45
N LYS A 145 -5.19 -14.79 12.98
CA LYS A 145 -4.39 -13.64 12.51
C LYS A 145 -2.88 -13.85 12.71
N ASP A 146 -2.49 -14.50 13.80
CA ASP A 146 -1.09 -14.78 14.07
C ASP A 146 -0.54 -15.90 13.15
N ILE A 147 -1.30 -16.99 13.00
CA ILE A 147 -0.89 -18.14 12.18
C ILE A 147 -0.80 -17.77 10.70
N ILE A 148 -1.79 -17.04 10.16
CA ILE A 148 -1.85 -16.75 8.72
C ILE A 148 -0.65 -15.93 8.23
N THR A 149 -0.01 -15.12 9.08
CA THR A 149 1.18 -14.34 8.69
C THR A 149 2.40 -15.21 8.39
N LYS A 150 2.49 -16.36 9.06
CA LYS A 150 3.62 -17.31 8.96
C LYS A 150 3.46 -18.30 7.81
N VAL A 151 2.27 -18.39 7.21
CA VAL A 151 1.98 -19.27 6.09
C VAL A 151 2.80 -18.87 4.87
N ALA A 152 3.44 -19.85 4.22
CA ALA A 152 4.22 -19.60 3.01
C ALA A 152 3.31 -19.47 1.79
N ASN A 153 2.26 -20.28 1.72
CA ASN A 153 1.36 -20.36 0.58
C ASN A 153 0.34 -19.21 0.52
N VAL A 154 0.54 -18.29 -0.42
CA VAL A 154 -0.33 -17.11 -0.61
C VAL A 154 -1.74 -17.49 -1.10
N GLU A 155 -1.94 -18.67 -1.71
CA GLU A 155 -3.29 -19.10 -2.11
C GLU A 155 -4.23 -19.29 -0.91
N LEU A 156 -3.68 -19.68 0.25
CA LEU A 156 -4.46 -19.78 1.48
C LEU A 156 -4.98 -18.41 1.95
N TYR A 157 -4.33 -17.31 1.57
CA TYR A 157 -4.80 -15.97 1.95
C TYR A 157 -6.09 -15.64 1.23
N TYR A 158 -6.19 -15.92 -0.08
CA TYR A 158 -7.42 -15.68 -0.84
C TYR A 158 -8.55 -16.60 -0.39
N ARG A 159 -8.24 -17.86 -0.07
CA ARG A 159 -9.22 -18.78 0.49
C ARG A 159 -9.69 -18.34 1.88
N ALA A 160 -8.79 -17.81 2.71
CA ALA A 160 -9.13 -17.24 4.02
C ALA A 160 -9.99 -15.97 3.87
N ILE A 161 -9.67 -15.11 2.91
CA ILE A 161 -10.50 -13.93 2.58
C ILE A 161 -11.91 -14.37 2.19
N GLN A 162 -12.06 -15.40 1.36
CA GLN A 162 -13.37 -15.96 1.02
C GLN A 162 -14.13 -16.44 2.28
N PHE A 163 -13.45 -17.20 3.14
CA PHE A 163 -14.03 -17.69 4.39
C PHE A 163 -14.48 -16.54 5.31
N TYR A 164 -13.64 -15.53 5.53
CA TYR A 164 -14.02 -14.37 6.34
C TYR A 164 -15.13 -13.53 5.70
N LEU A 165 -15.13 -13.39 4.38
CA LEU A 165 -16.18 -12.67 3.65
C LEU A 165 -17.55 -13.37 3.76
N GLU A 166 -17.58 -14.70 3.72
CA GLU A 166 -18.82 -15.48 3.83
C GLU A 166 -19.34 -15.57 5.28
N PHE A 167 -18.48 -15.82 6.26
CA PHE A 167 -18.90 -16.15 7.62
C PHE A 167 -18.80 -14.98 8.62
N LYS A 168 -17.84 -14.05 8.45
CA LYS A 168 -17.59 -12.94 9.39
C LYS A 168 -17.17 -11.65 8.69
N PRO A 169 -18.09 -10.96 7.99
CA PRO A 169 -17.75 -9.82 7.15
C PRO A 169 -17.10 -8.65 7.92
N LEU A 170 -17.56 -8.37 9.15
CA LEU A 170 -17.06 -7.22 9.93
C LEU A 170 -15.57 -7.33 10.31
N LEU A 171 -15.07 -8.54 10.54
CA LEU A 171 -13.69 -8.80 10.97
C LEU A 171 -12.71 -8.93 9.79
N LEU A 172 -13.23 -8.88 8.55
CA LEU A 172 -12.40 -9.03 7.35
C LEU A 172 -11.40 -7.89 7.19
N ASN A 173 -11.76 -6.67 7.56
CA ASN A 173 -10.86 -5.52 7.44
C ASN A 173 -9.60 -5.70 8.31
N ASP A 174 -9.76 -6.17 9.54
CA ASP A 174 -8.64 -6.40 10.45
C ASP A 174 -7.72 -7.51 9.94
N LEU A 175 -8.29 -8.56 9.34
CA LEU A 175 -7.52 -9.60 8.68
C LEU A 175 -6.72 -9.02 7.50
N LEU A 176 -7.37 -8.25 6.62
CA LEU A 176 -6.71 -7.66 5.45
C LEU A 176 -5.57 -6.72 5.85
N MET A 177 -5.69 -5.99 6.96
CA MET A 177 -4.61 -5.15 7.48
C MET A 177 -3.35 -5.96 7.77
N VAL A 178 -3.49 -7.10 8.46
CA VAL A 178 -2.37 -8.00 8.80
C VAL A 178 -1.75 -8.62 7.54
N LEU A 179 -2.56 -8.89 6.51
CA LEU A 179 -2.11 -9.49 5.26
C LEU A 179 -1.46 -8.48 4.29
N SER A 180 -1.60 -7.17 4.53
CA SER A 180 -1.19 -6.10 3.59
C SER A 180 0.21 -6.26 3.00
N PRO A 181 1.27 -6.58 3.77
CA PRO A 181 2.64 -6.60 3.23
C PRO A 181 2.91 -7.68 2.17
N ARG A 182 2.13 -8.76 2.14
CA ARG A 182 2.36 -9.93 1.26
C ARG A 182 1.23 -10.18 0.28
N LEU A 183 0.13 -9.43 0.37
CA LEU A 183 -1.06 -9.64 -0.46
C LEU A 183 -0.94 -8.91 -1.80
N ASP A 184 -1.34 -9.56 -2.90
CA ASP A 184 -1.54 -8.85 -4.16
C ASP A 184 -2.88 -8.11 -4.14
N HIS A 185 -2.80 -6.79 -3.94
CA HIS A 185 -3.94 -5.88 -3.89
C HIS A 185 -4.78 -5.92 -5.17
N THR A 186 -4.15 -6.12 -6.34
CA THR A 186 -4.84 -6.16 -7.63
C THR A 186 -5.78 -7.34 -7.71
N ARG A 187 -5.30 -8.51 -7.31
CA ARG A 187 -6.11 -9.74 -7.26
C ARG A 187 -7.22 -9.64 -6.23
N ALA A 188 -6.93 -9.11 -5.05
CA ALA A 188 -7.91 -8.92 -3.98
C ALA A 188 -9.06 -7.99 -4.42
N VAL A 189 -8.74 -6.83 -5.00
CA VAL A 189 -9.75 -5.87 -5.49
C VAL A 189 -10.61 -6.47 -6.60
N ASN A 190 -10.00 -7.18 -7.55
CA ASN A 190 -10.73 -7.87 -8.61
C ASN A 190 -11.72 -8.92 -8.07
N TYR A 191 -11.33 -9.62 -7.01
CA TYR A 191 -12.22 -10.55 -6.30
C TYR A 191 -13.40 -9.79 -5.66
N PHE A 192 -13.15 -8.78 -4.83
CA PHE A 192 -14.22 -8.01 -4.18
C PHE A 192 -15.16 -7.31 -5.17
N SER A 193 -14.63 -6.85 -6.31
CA SER A 193 -15.40 -6.26 -7.39
C SER A 193 -16.41 -7.25 -7.98
N LYS A 194 -15.98 -8.49 -8.24
CA LYS A 194 -16.86 -9.57 -8.73
C LYS A 194 -17.96 -9.93 -7.72
N VAL A 195 -17.63 -9.93 -6.43
CA VAL A 195 -18.58 -10.26 -5.35
C VAL A 195 -19.48 -9.07 -4.99
N LYS A 196 -19.25 -7.88 -5.57
CA LYS A 196 -20.01 -6.65 -5.30
C LYS A 196 -20.04 -6.22 -3.81
N GLN A 197 -19.03 -6.62 -3.04
CA GLN A 197 -18.88 -6.28 -1.62
C GLN A 197 -17.67 -5.35 -1.37
N LEU A 198 -17.24 -4.62 -2.40
CA LEU A 198 -16.21 -3.58 -2.31
C LEU A 198 -16.43 -2.54 -1.20
N PRO A 199 -17.66 -2.06 -0.89
CA PRO A 199 -17.85 -1.06 0.16
C PRO A 199 -17.38 -1.52 1.54
N LEU A 200 -17.42 -2.82 1.81
CA LEU A 200 -17.02 -3.39 3.10
C LEU A 200 -15.53 -3.22 3.37
N VAL A 201 -14.69 -3.28 2.32
CA VAL A 201 -13.24 -3.17 2.42
C VAL A 201 -12.74 -1.72 2.27
N LYS A 202 -13.62 -0.72 2.40
CA LYS A 202 -13.26 0.71 2.31
C LYS A 202 -12.12 1.12 3.27
N PRO A 203 -12.14 0.74 4.57
CA PRO A 203 -11.04 1.06 5.48
C PRO A 203 -9.70 0.46 5.03
N TYR A 204 -9.74 -0.76 4.51
CA TYR A 204 -8.58 -1.43 3.94
C TYR A 204 -8.06 -0.74 2.67
N LEU A 205 -8.93 -0.33 1.75
CA LEU A 205 -8.51 0.37 0.53
C LEU A 205 -7.84 1.71 0.85
N ARG A 206 -8.30 2.42 1.90
CA ARG A 206 -7.66 3.66 2.36
C ARG A 206 -6.26 3.45 2.93
N SER A 207 -6.01 2.36 3.65
CA SER A 207 -4.66 2.09 4.19
C SER A 207 -3.68 1.62 3.11
N VAL A 208 -4.18 0.89 2.11
CA VAL A 208 -3.38 0.36 0.98
C VAL A 208 -3.16 1.40 -0.12
N GLN A 209 -3.90 2.51 -0.10
CA GLN A 209 -3.82 3.55 -1.12
C GLN A 209 -2.40 4.10 -1.33
N ASN A 210 -1.56 4.06 -0.30
CA ASN A 210 -0.14 4.42 -0.35
C ASN A 210 0.69 3.64 -1.39
N HIS A 211 0.25 2.45 -1.83
CA HIS A 211 0.92 1.66 -2.87
C HIS A 211 0.66 2.19 -4.30
N ASN A 212 -0.19 3.22 -4.45
CA ASN A 212 -0.59 3.82 -5.73
C ASN A 212 -0.98 2.77 -6.80
N ASN A 213 -1.78 1.79 -6.41
CA ASN A 213 -2.21 0.72 -7.32
C ASN A 213 -3.47 1.17 -8.10
N LYS A 214 -3.42 0.99 -9.43
CA LYS A 214 -4.52 1.35 -10.33
C LYS A 214 -5.87 0.76 -9.94
N SER A 215 -5.91 -0.54 -9.63
CA SER A 215 -7.18 -1.23 -9.29
C SER A 215 -7.80 -0.70 -8.00
N VAL A 216 -6.95 -0.37 -7.01
CA VAL A 216 -7.35 0.22 -5.73
C VAL A 216 -7.92 1.61 -5.96
N ASN A 217 -7.18 2.47 -6.67
CA ASN A 217 -7.61 3.83 -6.97
C ASN A 217 -8.91 3.87 -7.79
N GLU A 218 -9.02 3.06 -8.85
CA GLU A 218 -10.25 3.01 -9.66
C GLU A 218 -11.45 2.50 -8.85
N SER A 219 -11.27 1.46 -8.05
CA SER A 219 -12.35 0.91 -7.23
C SER A 219 -12.74 1.88 -6.12
N LEU A 220 -11.77 2.54 -5.50
CA LEU A 220 -11.99 3.51 -4.44
C LEU A 220 -12.67 4.78 -4.98
N ASN A 221 -12.25 5.27 -6.15
CA ASN A 221 -12.91 6.38 -6.83
C ASN A 221 -14.35 6.03 -7.21
N ASN A 222 -14.60 4.80 -7.69
CA ASN A 222 -15.95 4.31 -7.94
C ASN A 222 -16.81 4.27 -6.66
N LEU A 223 -16.22 3.89 -5.53
CA LEU A 223 -16.90 3.93 -4.23
C LEU A 223 -17.24 5.36 -3.83
N PHE A 224 -16.30 6.30 -3.93
CA PHE A 224 -16.51 7.72 -3.63
C PHE A 224 -17.63 8.34 -4.48
N ILE A 225 -17.74 7.96 -5.75
CA ILE A 225 -18.84 8.38 -6.62
C ILE A 225 -20.17 7.86 -6.10
N THR A 226 -20.26 6.57 -5.74
CA THR A 226 -21.52 5.98 -5.27
C THR A 226 -21.96 6.46 -3.88
N GLU A 227 -21.02 6.84 -3.02
CA GLU A 227 -21.32 7.36 -1.68
C GLU A 227 -21.38 8.88 -1.61
N GLU A 228 -21.22 9.55 -2.75
CA GLU A 228 -21.26 11.01 -2.89
C GLU A 228 -20.18 11.78 -2.09
N ASP A 229 -19.06 11.13 -1.75
CA ASP A 229 -17.95 11.74 -0.99
C ASP A 229 -16.95 12.44 -1.91
N TYR A 230 -17.27 13.70 -2.25
CA TYR A 230 -16.43 14.55 -3.10
C TYR A 230 -15.12 15.00 -2.42
N GLN A 231 -15.10 15.13 -1.08
CA GLN A 231 -13.91 15.57 -0.35
C GLN A 231 -12.84 14.47 -0.35
N ALA A 232 -13.23 13.24 0.00
CA ALA A 232 -12.32 12.12 -0.03
C ALA A 232 -11.89 11.79 -1.45
N LEU A 233 -12.79 11.90 -2.44
CA LEU A 233 -12.41 11.75 -3.86
C LEU A 233 -11.33 12.75 -4.24
N ARG A 234 -11.49 14.03 -3.86
CA ARG A 234 -10.52 15.06 -4.20
C ARG A 234 -9.15 14.82 -3.57
N THR A 235 -9.10 14.51 -2.27
CA THR A 235 -7.84 14.17 -1.60
C THR A 235 -7.19 12.91 -2.17
N SER A 236 -8.01 11.92 -2.55
CA SER A 236 -7.58 10.67 -3.17
C SER A 236 -6.86 10.91 -4.50
N ILE A 237 -7.48 11.67 -5.41
CA ILE A 237 -6.91 11.96 -6.74
C ILE A 237 -5.72 12.94 -6.67
N ASP A 238 -5.70 13.86 -5.71
CA ASP A 238 -4.60 14.84 -5.57
C ASP A 238 -3.32 14.16 -5.04
N ALA A 239 -3.46 13.12 -4.21
CA ALA A 239 -2.33 12.40 -3.64
C ALA A 239 -1.85 11.23 -4.51
N TYR A 240 -2.75 10.58 -5.27
CA TYR A 240 -2.48 9.34 -6.00
C TYR A 240 -2.98 9.43 -7.44
N ASP A 241 -2.03 9.45 -8.39
CA ASP A 241 -2.26 9.74 -9.81
C ASP A 241 -2.44 8.50 -10.71
N ASN A 242 -2.25 7.29 -10.19
CA ASN A 242 -2.33 6.07 -10.98
C ASN A 242 -3.78 5.60 -11.14
N PHE A 243 -4.53 6.19 -12.07
CA PHE A 243 -5.87 5.77 -12.47
C PHE A 243 -6.21 6.27 -13.89
N ASP A 244 -7.31 5.77 -14.47
CA ASP A 244 -7.79 6.28 -15.77
C ASP A 244 -8.56 7.61 -15.60
N ASN A 245 -7.82 8.72 -15.74
CA ASN A 245 -8.34 10.09 -15.68
C ASN A 245 -9.50 10.34 -16.65
N ILE A 246 -9.45 9.75 -17.84
CA ILE A 246 -10.39 10.07 -18.92
C ILE A 246 -11.71 9.36 -18.69
N SER A 247 -11.66 8.06 -18.45
CA SER A 247 -12.86 7.26 -18.19
C SER A 247 -13.57 7.75 -16.92
N LEU A 248 -12.80 8.13 -15.89
CA LEU A 248 -13.35 8.69 -14.66
C LEU A 248 -14.04 10.03 -14.91
N ALA A 249 -13.39 10.96 -15.62
CA ALA A 249 -13.95 12.27 -15.91
C ALA A 249 -15.24 12.19 -16.76
N GLN A 250 -15.28 11.33 -17.78
CA GLN A 250 -16.49 11.09 -18.58
C GLN A 250 -17.66 10.53 -17.77
N ARG A 251 -17.38 9.74 -16.73
CA ARG A 251 -18.41 9.23 -15.81
C ARG A 251 -18.92 10.33 -14.89
N LEU A 252 -18.02 11.14 -14.34
CA LEU A 252 -18.36 12.26 -13.45
C LEU A 252 -19.14 13.37 -14.18
N GLU A 253 -18.89 13.60 -15.47
CA GLU A 253 -19.63 14.55 -16.31
C GLU A 253 -21.15 14.26 -16.35
N LYS A 254 -21.54 12.99 -16.25
CA LYS A 254 -22.95 12.57 -16.30
C LYS A 254 -23.64 12.62 -14.93
N HIS A 255 -22.92 12.95 -13.86
CA HIS A 255 -23.48 12.97 -12.51
C HIS A 255 -24.39 14.19 -12.31
N GLU A 256 -25.43 14.03 -11.49
CA GLU A 256 -26.38 15.11 -11.18
C GLU A 256 -25.82 16.18 -10.24
N LEU A 257 -24.75 15.86 -9.51
CA LEU A 257 -24.12 16.76 -8.54
C LEU A 257 -23.05 17.61 -9.23
N ILE A 258 -23.15 18.92 -9.03
CA ILE A 258 -22.23 19.91 -9.60
C ILE A 258 -20.80 19.70 -9.08
N GLU A 259 -20.62 19.28 -7.83
CA GLU A 259 -19.29 19.03 -7.24
C GLU A 259 -18.52 17.92 -7.97
N PHE A 260 -19.20 16.85 -8.38
CA PHE A 260 -18.56 15.79 -9.19
C PHE A 260 -18.23 16.28 -10.60
N ARG A 261 -19.10 17.09 -11.21
CA ARG A 261 -18.82 17.71 -12.51
C ARG A 261 -17.68 18.71 -12.45
N ARG A 262 -17.55 19.43 -11.33
CA ARG A 262 -16.40 20.29 -11.02
C ARG A 262 -15.10 19.50 -10.89
N ILE A 263 -15.13 18.35 -10.21
CA ILE A 263 -13.98 17.42 -10.16
C ILE A 263 -13.67 16.87 -11.56
N ALA A 264 -14.68 16.58 -12.38
CA ALA A 264 -14.49 16.16 -13.77
C ALA A 264 -13.76 17.23 -14.60
N ALA A 265 -14.17 18.50 -14.47
CA ALA A 265 -13.50 19.63 -15.12
C ALA A 265 -12.04 19.76 -14.66
N TYR A 266 -11.78 19.57 -13.36
CA TYR A 266 -10.42 19.54 -12.80
C TYR A 266 -9.57 18.38 -13.36
N LEU A 267 -10.14 17.17 -13.50
CA LEU A 267 -9.46 16.02 -14.10
C LEU A 267 -9.15 16.24 -15.58
N PHE A 268 -10.09 16.80 -16.36
CA PHE A 268 -9.85 17.14 -17.77
C PHE A 268 -8.75 18.21 -17.92
N LYS A 269 -8.71 19.20 -17.02
CA LYS A 269 -7.62 20.18 -16.92
C LYS A 269 -6.28 19.47 -16.69
N GLY A 270 -6.19 18.57 -15.70
CA GLY A 270 -4.95 17.87 -15.36
C GLY A 270 -4.37 17.06 -16.54
N ASN A 271 -5.23 16.62 -17.46
CA ASN A 271 -4.83 15.89 -18.67
C ASN A 271 -4.72 16.78 -19.93
N ASN A 272 -4.55 18.11 -19.78
CA ASN A 272 -4.42 19.10 -20.87
C ASN A 272 -5.62 19.15 -21.85
N ARG A 273 -6.81 18.68 -21.46
CA ARG A 273 -8.04 18.76 -22.28
C ARG A 273 -8.85 20.00 -21.92
N TRP A 274 -8.26 21.16 -22.21
CA TRP A 274 -8.79 22.47 -21.84
C TRP A 274 -10.17 22.76 -22.45
N LYS A 275 -10.39 22.42 -23.72
CA LYS A 275 -11.67 22.62 -24.42
C LYS A 275 -12.84 21.92 -23.72
N GLN A 276 -12.67 20.65 -23.33
CA GLN A 276 -13.71 19.89 -22.63
C GLN A 276 -13.94 20.39 -21.20
N SER A 277 -12.87 20.75 -20.48
CA SER A 277 -12.96 21.31 -19.13
C SER A 277 -13.77 22.62 -19.12
N VAL A 278 -13.44 23.53 -20.04
CA VAL A 278 -14.11 24.82 -20.18
C VAL A 278 -15.57 24.67 -20.60
N GLU A 279 -15.88 23.78 -21.56
CA GLU A 279 -17.25 23.53 -21.99
C GLU A 279 -18.13 22.97 -20.87
N LEU A 280 -17.56 22.09 -20.03
CA LEU A 280 -18.25 21.57 -18.86
C LEU A 280 -18.54 22.68 -17.84
N CYS A 281 -17.57 23.56 -17.59
CA CYS A 281 -17.76 24.72 -16.71
C CYS A 281 -18.80 25.72 -17.27
N LYS A 282 -18.88 25.91 -18.59
CA LYS A 282 -19.95 26.71 -19.23
C LYS A 282 -21.33 26.12 -18.94
N LYS A 283 -21.47 24.80 -19.11
CA LYS A 283 -22.73 24.07 -18.84
C LYS A 283 -23.14 24.09 -17.37
N ASP A 284 -22.17 24.17 -16.45
CA ASP A 284 -22.41 24.27 -15.00
C ASP A 284 -22.50 25.70 -14.47
N SER A 285 -22.39 26.71 -15.33
CA SER A 285 -22.34 28.13 -14.94
C SER A 285 -21.27 28.42 -13.88
N LEU A 286 -20.17 27.65 -13.88
CA LEU A 286 -19.07 27.81 -12.92
C LEU A 286 -18.05 28.81 -13.46
N TYR A 287 -18.43 30.09 -13.37
CA TYR A 287 -17.70 31.17 -14.02
C TYR A 287 -16.28 31.38 -13.49
N LYS A 288 -16.04 31.23 -12.19
CA LYS A 288 -14.72 31.43 -11.57
C LYS A 288 -13.70 30.40 -12.02
N ASP A 289 -14.08 29.13 -12.03
CA ASP A 289 -13.17 28.04 -12.42
C ASP A 289 -12.96 28.03 -13.93
N ALA A 290 -13.99 28.35 -14.73
CA ALA A 290 -13.85 28.53 -16.17
C ALA A 290 -12.78 29.58 -16.51
N MET A 291 -12.80 30.74 -15.83
CA MET A 291 -11.83 31.81 -16.02
C MET A 291 -10.39 31.40 -15.66
N GLN A 292 -10.22 30.72 -14.53
CA GLN A 292 -8.91 30.23 -14.09
C GLN A 292 -8.36 29.19 -15.07
N TYR A 293 -9.19 28.22 -15.49
CA TYR A 293 -8.76 27.16 -16.41
C TYR A 293 -8.40 27.71 -17.79
N ALA A 294 -9.12 28.74 -18.26
CA ALA A 294 -8.79 29.43 -19.51
C ALA A 294 -7.45 30.16 -19.45
N SER A 295 -7.20 30.88 -18.35
CA SER A 295 -5.92 31.58 -18.13
C SER A 295 -4.75 30.60 -18.10
N GLU A 296 -4.90 29.47 -17.40
CA GLU A 296 -3.88 28.42 -17.31
C GLU A 296 -3.66 27.66 -18.63
N SER A 297 -4.68 27.60 -19.51
CA SER A 297 -4.59 26.95 -20.82
C SER A 297 -3.57 27.61 -21.74
N LYS A 298 -3.32 28.93 -21.56
CA LYS A 298 -2.51 29.78 -22.47
C LYS A 298 -2.95 29.73 -23.93
N ASP A 299 -4.20 29.34 -24.20
CA ASP A 299 -4.77 29.27 -25.53
C ASP A 299 -5.64 30.50 -25.81
N THR A 300 -5.17 31.37 -26.70
CA THR A 300 -5.80 32.66 -27.00
C THR A 300 -7.20 32.49 -27.58
N GLU A 301 -7.39 31.50 -28.44
CA GLU A 301 -8.68 31.23 -29.08
C GLU A 301 -9.73 30.79 -28.04
N LEU A 302 -9.33 29.96 -27.07
CA LEU A 302 -10.20 29.48 -26.00
C LEU A 302 -10.68 30.63 -25.10
N ALA A 303 -9.78 31.58 -24.79
CA ALA A 303 -10.10 32.74 -23.99
C ALA A 303 -11.05 33.71 -24.72
N GLU A 304 -10.86 33.89 -26.03
CA GLU A 304 -11.77 34.67 -26.89
C GLU A 304 -13.15 34.00 -27.02
N GLU A 305 -13.20 32.67 -27.21
CA GLU A 305 -14.47 31.91 -27.23
C GLU A 305 -15.23 32.01 -25.91
N LEU A 306 -14.52 31.97 -24.78
CA LEU A 306 -15.13 32.17 -23.46
C LEU A 306 -15.67 33.58 -23.29
N LEU A 307 -14.90 34.59 -23.71
CA LEU A 307 -15.30 35.99 -23.65
C LEU A 307 -16.57 36.23 -24.47
N GLN A 308 -16.63 35.68 -25.68
CA GLN A 308 -17.79 35.74 -26.56
C GLN A 308 -19.03 35.09 -25.93
N TRP A 309 -18.85 33.96 -25.23
CA TRP A 309 -19.92 33.27 -24.52
C TRP A 309 -20.45 34.08 -23.33
N PHE A 310 -19.58 34.65 -22.49
CA PHE A 310 -19.99 35.52 -21.36
C PHE A 310 -20.84 36.71 -21.81
N LEU A 311 -20.58 37.18 -23.02
CA LEU A 311 -21.30 38.29 -23.63
C LEU A 311 -22.68 37.89 -24.16
N GLN A 312 -22.82 36.66 -24.67
CA GLN A 312 -24.10 36.08 -25.07
C GLN A 312 -25.00 35.75 -23.87
N GLU A 313 -24.41 35.38 -22.73
CA GLU A 313 -25.10 35.16 -21.44
C GLU A 313 -25.48 36.46 -20.70
N GLU A 314 -25.15 37.63 -21.24
CA GLU A 314 -25.38 38.97 -20.65
C GLU A 314 -24.78 39.20 -19.24
N LYS A 315 -23.85 38.35 -18.78
CA LYS A 315 -23.18 38.48 -17.47
C LYS A 315 -21.99 39.44 -17.53
N ARG A 316 -22.29 40.75 -17.52
CA ARG A 316 -21.33 41.86 -17.61
C ARG A 316 -20.23 41.85 -16.53
N GLU A 317 -20.55 41.37 -15.34
CA GLU A 317 -19.63 41.27 -14.20
C GLU A 317 -18.55 40.20 -14.42
N CYS A 318 -18.92 39.11 -15.08
CA CYS A 318 -18.02 38.01 -15.41
C CYS A 318 -17.06 38.39 -16.53
N PHE A 319 -17.51 39.23 -17.48
CA PHE A 319 -16.66 39.78 -18.54
C PHE A 319 -15.49 40.60 -17.98
N GLY A 320 -15.75 41.47 -16.99
CA GLY A 320 -14.69 42.21 -16.30
C GLY A 320 -13.69 41.29 -15.58
N ALA A 321 -14.19 40.25 -14.89
CA ALA A 321 -13.32 39.27 -14.21
C ALA A 321 -12.49 38.40 -15.18
N CYS A 322 -13.04 38.04 -16.35
CA CYS A 322 -12.30 37.38 -17.43
C CYS A 322 -11.13 38.23 -17.91
N LEU A 323 -11.35 39.53 -18.11
CA LEU A 323 -10.32 40.46 -18.57
C LEU A 323 -9.15 40.58 -17.60
N PHE A 324 -9.43 40.54 -16.29
CA PHE A 324 -8.37 40.54 -15.28
C PHE A 324 -7.62 39.21 -15.19
N THR A 325 -8.33 38.08 -15.25
CA THR A 325 -7.72 36.74 -15.08
C THR A 325 -6.94 36.28 -16.31
N CYS A 326 -7.40 36.65 -17.51
CA CYS A 326 -6.77 36.28 -18.79
C CYS A 326 -5.97 37.44 -19.39
N TYR A 327 -5.42 38.33 -18.55
CA TYR A 327 -4.83 39.60 -18.98
C TYR A 327 -3.73 39.44 -20.04
N ASP A 328 -2.85 38.45 -19.85
CA ASP A 328 -1.72 38.17 -20.75
C ASP A 328 -2.11 37.51 -22.07
N LEU A 329 -3.31 36.93 -22.14
CA LEU A 329 -3.71 36.03 -23.22
C LEU A 329 -4.66 36.69 -24.22
N LEU A 330 -5.45 37.66 -23.75
CA LEU A 330 -6.45 38.36 -24.55
C LEU A 330 -5.81 39.44 -25.41
N ARG A 331 -6.21 39.52 -26.68
CA ARG A 331 -5.73 40.57 -27.57
C ARG A 331 -6.55 41.86 -27.38
N PRO A 332 -5.89 43.02 -27.15
CA PRO A 332 -6.60 44.28 -26.86
C PRO A 332 -7.55 44.76 -27.96
N ASP A 333 -7.25 44.45 -29.22
CA ASP A 333 -8.07 44.78 -30.40
C ASP A 333 -9.42 44.04 -30.39
N VAL A 334 -9.39 42.73 -30.16
CA VAL A 334 -10.59 41.88 -30.09
C VAL A 334 -11.47 42.29 -28.92
N VAL A 335 -10.87 42.56 -27.75
CA VAL A 335 -11.60 43.04 -26.57
C VAL A 335 -12.29 44.37 -26.83
N LEU A 336 -11.62 45.29 -27.52
CA LEU A 336 -12.14 46.63 -27.80
C LEU A 336 -13.31 46.60 -28.79
N GLU A 337 -13.18 45.82 -29.87
CA GLU A 337 -14.26 45.60 -30.82
C GLU A 337 -15.49 44.99 -30.12
N THR A 338 -15.26 43.97 -29.30
CA THR A 338 -16.30 43.23 -28.61
C THR A 338 -17.01 44.08 -27.55
N ALA A 339 -16.26 44.85 -26.76
CA ALA A 339 -16.80 45.75 -25.75
C ALA A 339 -17.59 46.91 -26.35
N TRP A 340 -17.14 47.43 -27.50
CA TRP A 340 -17.83 48.48 -28.24
C TRP A 340 -19.14 47.98 -28.84
N ARG A 341 -19.13 46.82 -29.49
CA ARG A 341 -20.32 46.23 -30.14
C ARG A 341 -21.45 45.93 -29.18
N HIS A 342 -21.13 45.56 -27.93
CA HIS A 342 -22.11 45.20 -26.91
C HIS A 342 -22.35 46.30 -25.85
N ASN A 343 -21.78 47.49 -26.04
CA ASN A 343 -22.00 48.67 -25.21
C ASN A 343 -21.62 48.47 -23.71
N ILE A 344 -20.52 47.73 -23.47
CA ILE A 344 -20.01 47.38 -22.12
C ILE A 344 -18.62 47.98 -21.85
N MET A 345 -18.28 49.11 -22.49
CA MET A 345 -16.98 49.75 -22.36
C MET A 345 -16.60 50.06 -20.90
N ASP A 346 -17.57 50.41 -20.04
CA ASP A 346 -17.32 50.75 -18.63
C ASP A 346 -16.64 49.62 -17.84
N PHE A 347 -16.89 48.36 -18.19
CA PHE A 347 -16.27 47.18 -17.56
C PHE A 347 -14.89 46.84 -18.14
N ALA A 348 -14.59 47.29 -19.37
CA ALA A 348 -13.32 47.03 -20.03
C ALA A 348 -12.28 48.15 -19.80
N MET A 349 -12.71 49.33 -19.36
CA MET A 349 -11.83 50.48 -19.11
C MET A 349 -10.65 50.18 -18.16
N PRO A 350 -10.81 49.47 -17.03
CA PRO A 350 -9.68 49.14 -16.16
C PRO A 350 -8.60 48.29 -16.84
N TYR A 351 -9.00 47.37 -17.72
CA TYR A 351 -8.08 46.55 -18.52
C TYR A 351 -7.28 47.42 -19.49
N PHE A 352 -7.95 48.29 -20.25
CA PHE A 352 -7.27 49.19 -21.20
C PHE A 352 -6.33 50.17 -20.53
N ILE A 353 -6.69 50.71 -19.36
CA ILE A 353 -5.81 51.61 -18.60
C ILE A 353 -4.50 50.90 -18.23
N GLN A 354 -4.58 49.64 -17.79
CA GLN A 354 -3.38 48.87 -17.43
C GLN A 354 -2.55 48.50 -18.67
N VAL A 355 -3.19 48.09 -19.78
CA VAL A 355 -2.50 47.80 -21.04
C VAL A 355 -1.77 49.04 -21.56
N MET A 356 -2.44 50.20 -21.58
CA MET A 356 -1.83 51.46 -21.99
C MET A 356 -0.67 51.85 -21.07
N LYS A 357 -0.82 51.70 -19.76
CA LYS A 357 0.25 51.99 -18.79
C LYS A 357 1.47 51.10 -19.01
N GLU A 358 1.28 49.80 -19.22
CA GLU A 358 2.38 48.89 -19.50
C GLU A 358 3.03 49.14 -20.85
N TYR A 359 2.24 49.43 -21.88
CA TYR A 359 2.76 49.75 -23.21
C TYR A 359 3.61 51.02 -23.16
N LEU A 360 3.12 52.08 -22.52
CA LEU A 360 3.86 53.32 -22.29
C LEU A 360 5.14 53.09 -21.47
N THR A 361 5.06 52.26 -20.41
CA THR A 361 6.23 51.95 -19.58
C THR A 361 7.26 51.09 -20.32
N LYS A 362 6.83 50.15 -21.17
CA LYS A 362 7.73 49.33 -21.99
C LYS A 362 8.38 50.16 -23.09
N VAL A 363 7.63 51.04 -23.74
CA VAL A 363 8.17 51.99 -24.72
C VAL A 363 9.19 52.90 -24.06
N ASP A 364 8.87 53.49 -22.90
CA ASP A 364 9.80 54.34 -22.14
C ASP A 364 11.08 53.60 -21.72
N LYS A 365 10.96 52.33 -21.27
CA LYS A 365 12.13 51.49 -20.98
C LYS A 365 12.96 51.17 -22.23
N LEU A 366 12.32 50.91 -23.37
CA LEU A 366 13.02 50.63 -24.62
C LEU A 366 13.73 51.89 -25.13
N ASP A 367 13.06 53.04 -25.09
CA ASP A 367 13.63 54.34 -25.44
C ASP A 367 14.83 54.67 -24.54
N ALA A 368 14.72 54.43 -23.22
CA ALA A 368 15.82 54.59 -22.29
C ALA A 368 16.98 53.60 -22.55
N SER A 369 16.67 52.35 -22.92
CA SER A 369 17.69 51.37 -23.27
C SER A 369 18.40 51.71 -24.58
N GLU A 370 17.67 52.26 -25.56
CA GLU A 370 18.24 52.67 -26.84
C GLU A 370 19.02 53.97 -26.71
N SER A 371 18.60 54.90 -25.85
CA SER A 371 19.38 56.10 -25.54
C SER A 371 20.68 55.75 -24.82
N LEU A 372 20.64 54.83 -23.85
CA LEU A 372 21.85 54.34 -23.18
C LEU A 372 22.78 53.60 -24.16
N ARG A 373 22.23 52.78 -25.07
CA ARG A 373 23.04 52.12 -26.09
C ARG A 373 23.69 53.13 -27.05
N LYS A 374 22.97 54.17 -27.46
CA LYS A 374 23.52 55.26 -28.28
C LYS A 374 24.59 56.06 -27.54
N GLU A 375 24.42 56.28 -26.23
CA GLU A 375 25.42 56.96 -25.40
C GLU A 375 26.69 56.10 -25.21
N GLU A 376 26.54 54.79 -25.01
CA GLU A 376 27.64 53.82 -24.91
C GLU A 376 28.40 53.67 -26.25
N GLU A 377 27.68 53.63 -27.38
CA GLU A 377 28.26 53.63 -28.73
C GLU A 377 29.04 54.93 -29.00
N GLN A 378 28.48 56.10 -28.65
CA GLN A 378 29.16 57.39 -28.80
C GLN A 378 30.39 57.53 -27.89
N ALA A 379 30.31 57.04 -26.65
CA ALA A 379 31.44 57.03 -25.71
C ALA A 379 32.56 56.08 -26.16
N THR A 380 32.22 54.99 -26.86
CA THR A 380 33.18 54.05 -27.43
C THR A 380 33.82 54.59 -28.71
N GLU A 381 33.07 55.31 -29.55
CA GLU A 381 33.55 55.89 -30.81
C GLU A 381 34.41 57.17 -30.60
N THR A 382 34.21 57.88 -29.48
CA THR A 382 34.99 59.10 -29.13
C THR A 382 36.26 58.84 -28.33
N GLN A 383 36.66 57.59 -28.06
CA GLN A 383 37.99 57.30 -27.53
C GLN A 383 39.06 57.36 -28.63
N PRO A 384 40.07 58.24 -28.54
CA PRO A 384 41.13 58.32 -29.55
C PRO A 384 42.08 57.12 -29.46
N ILE A 385 42.39 56.52 -30.61
CA ILE A 385 43.49 55.54 -30.77
C ILE A 385 44.81 56.28 -30.51
N VAL A 386 45.35 56.22 -29.29
CA VAL A 386 46.67 56.78 -28.96
C VAL A 386 47.76 55.72 -29.11
N TYR A 387 48.41 55.76 -30.27
CA TYR A 387 49.75 55.21 -30.53
C TYR A 387 50.83 56.01 -29.75
N GLY A 388 51.77 55.33 -29.07
CA GLY A 388 53.15 55.85 -28.89
C GLY A 388 53.74 55.93 -27.47
N GLN A 389 54.44 54.85 -27.07
CA GLN A 389 55.35 54.62 -25.92
C GLN A 389 56.60 55.57 -25.85
N PRO A 390 57.44 55.62 -24.76
CA PRO A 390 58.29 54.49 -24.32
C PRO A 390 58.72 54.35 -22.82
N GLN A 391 59.25 53.14 -22.55
CA GLN A 391 59.93 52.51 -21.39
C GLN A 391 60.64 53.38 -20.29
N LEU A 392 60.59 52.94 -19.02
CA LEU A 392 61.72 52.29 -18.28
C LEU A 392 61.41 51.91 -16.79
N MET A 393 61.60 50.62 -16.47
CA MET A 393 62.32 49.99 -15.32
C MET A 393 61.95 50.23 -13.82
N LEU A 394 61.54 49.10 -13.17
CA LEU A 394 61.96 48.55 -11.84
C LEU A 394 61.88 49.45 -10.58
N THR A 395 61.13 49.13 -9.51
CA THR A 395 61.36 48.05 -8.54
C THR A 395 60.25 48.03 -7.45
N ALA A 396 60.09 46.86 -6.81
CA ALA A 396 59.45 46.59 -5.51
C ALA A 396 57.91 46.36 -5.47
N GLY A 397 57.52 45.08 -5.45
CA GLY A 397 56.25 44.59 -4.88
C GLY A 397 56.28 44.58 -3.33
N PRO A 398 55.34 43.93 -2.61
CA PRO A 398 54.76 42.63 -3.00
C PRO A 398 53.25 42.41 -2.71
N SER A 399 52.71 41.40 -3.42
CA SER A 399 51.69 40.40 -3.01
C SER A 399 50.32 40.93 -2.53
N VAL A 400 49.19 40.54 -3.12
CA VAL A 400 48.68 39.16 -3.23
C VAL A 400 47.85 38.97 -4.51
N ALA A 401 48.00 37.78 -5.10
CA ALA A 401 47.46 37.33 -6.38
C ALA A 401 45.96 36.97 -6.34
N VAL A 402 45.26 37.34 -7.41
CA VAL A 402 44.05 36.64 -7.88
C VAL A 402 44.47 35.81 -9.10
N PRO A 403 44.24 34.48 -9.14
CA PRO A 403 44.58 33.67 -10.31
C PRO A 403 43.57 33.86 -11.44
N PRO A 404 44.00 33.76 -12.71
CA PRO A 404 43.26 34.27 -13.87
C PRO A 404 42.46 33.19 -14.58
N GLN A 405 41.27 33.55 -15.07
CA GLN A 405 40.62 32.85 -16.17
C GLN A 405 41.21 33.32 -17.50
N ALA A 406 41.59 32.37 -18.35
CA ALA A 406 42.08 32.59 -19.71
C ALA A 406 41.56 31.45 -20.62
N PRO A 407 41.62 31.60 -21.94
CA PRO A 407 40.44 31.91 -22.74
C PRO A 407 40.23 30.94 -23.91
N PHE A 408 39.14 31.17 -24.65
CA PHE A 408 38.75 30.49 -25.89
C PHE A 408 39.83 30.44 -26.99
N GLY A 409 39.84 29.34 -27.75
CA GLY A 409 40.50 29.26 -29.06
C GLY A 409 40.47 27.85 -29.68
N TYR A 410 39.80 27.70 -30.82
CA TYR A 410 39.65 26.50 -31.64
C TYR A 410 40.99 25.90 -32.14
N GLY A 411 41.06 24.57 -32.25
CA GLY A 411 42.13 23.86 -32.98
C GLY A 411 42.02 22.34 -32.94
N TYR A 412 41.77 21.72 -34.10
CA TYR A 412 41.81 20.28 -34.38
C TYR A 412 43.17 19.63 -34.09
N THR A 413 43.20 18.43 -33.50
CA THR A 413 43.93 17.21 -33.95
C THR A 413 43.72 16.05 -32.96
N ALA A 414 43.67 14.83 -33.49
CA ALA A 414 43.36 13.58 -32.79
C ALA A 414 44.65 12.78 -32.40
N PRO A 415 44.52 11.51 -31.99
CA PRO A 415 44.85 10.86 -30.69
C PRO A 415 46.31 10.29 -30.68
N PRO A 416 46.88 9.50 -29.71
CA PRO A 416 46.26 8.37 -28.99
C PRO A 416 46.91 7.85 -27.65
N TYR A 417 46.37 6.71 -27.17
CA TYR A 417 47.00 5.64 -26.37
C TYR A 417 47.20 5.74 -24.83
N GLY A 418 46.85 4.65 -24.14
CA GLY A 418 47.76 4.06 -23.13
C GLY A 418 47.21 3.79 -21.71
N GLN A 419 46.73 2.56 -21.48
CA GLN A 419 46.66 1.84 -20.18
C GLN A 419 48.05 1.68 -19.50
N PRO A 420 48.23 0.99 -18.33
CA PRO A 420 47.32 0.47 -17.28
C PRO A 420 47.82 0.68 -15.80
N GLN A 421 47.02 0.21 -14.80
CA GLN A 421 47.27 -0.42 -13.46
C GLN A 421 48.66 -0.35 -12.76
N PRO A 422 48.87 -0.72 -11.45
CA PRO A 422 48.05 -1.49 -10.47
C PRO A 422 48.03 -0.84 -9.05
N GLY A 423 47.49 -1.33 -7.92
CA GLY A 423 46.89 -2.58 -7.44
C GLY A 423 46.91 -2.57 -5.88
N PHE A 424 46.35 -3.63 -5.27
CA PHE A 424 46.32 -4.03 -3.83
C PHE A 424 45.38 -3.24 -2.87
N GLY A 425 44.60 -3.84 -1.96
CA GLY A 425 44.41 -5.23 -1.53
C GLY A 425 44.14 -5.31 0.00
N TYR A 426 43.22 -6.21 0.43
CA TYR A 426 42.95 -6.73 1.80
C TYR A 426 42.26 -5.79 2.83
N SER A 427 41.41 -6.21 3.77
CA SER A 427 40.93 -7.52 4.28
C SER A 427 39.66 -7.33 5.12
N MET A 428 38.68 -8.25 5.02
CA MET A 428 38.14 -9.14 6.07
C MET A 428 36.90 -9.87 5.54
#